data_AF-A0A2H1HWP6-F1
#
_entry.id   AF-A0A2H1HWP6-F1
#
_cell.length_a   1.000
_cell.length_b   1.000
_cell.length_c   1.000
_cell.angle_alpha   90.00
_cell.angle_beta   90.00
_cell.angle_gamma   90.00
#
_symmetry.space_group_name_H-M   'P 1'
#
loop_
_entity.id
_entity.type
_entity.pdbx_description
1 polymer ?
#
loop_
_entity_poly.entity_id
_entity_poly.type
_entity_poly.pdbx_seq_one_letter_code
_entity_poly.pdbx_strand_id
1 'polypeptide(L)'
;MLLVCRTLGKKGRSFAAIHHEYLPSARWKNYSAARRNLGALFDHTSYPRYVTPDDSRSRIARRLFPDGEDPDPRFTLANERTFLSWIRTALAFIGGGIAVEAFTSEIFTSGLRATLSIVLMVIGFILAAGAAFRWHRIESAMRHKTSLPLPLIIPIVSLASALGAGLLVLVFAGVL
;
A
#
# COMPACT_ATOMS: atom_id res chain seq x y z
N MET A 1 -17.68 -3.29 17.02
CA MET A 1 -17.29 -2.12 16.19
C MET A 1 -18.52 -1.31 15.73
N LEU A 2 -19.41 -0.94 16.66
CA LEU A 2 -20.60 -0.10 16.40
C LEU A 2 -20.69 1.07 17.40
N LEU A 3 -19.71 1.20 18.30
CA LEU A 3 -19.75 2.14 19.43
C LEU A 3 -18.88 3.40 19.25
N VAL A 4 -18.19 3.56 18.10
CA VAL A 4 -17.39 4.77 17.79
C VAL A 4 -18.12 5.69 16.79
N CYS A 5 -19.15 5.22 16.09
CA CYS A 5 -19.95 6.05 15.18
C CYS A 5 -20.94 7.00 15.89
N ARG A 6 -21.24 6.80 17.18
CA ARG A 6 -22.26 7.61 17.88
C ARG A 6 -21.76 8.96 18.39
N THR A 7 -20.45 9.18 18.48
CA THR A 7 -19.87 10.44 19.00
C THR A 7 -19.56 11.47 17.91
N LEU A 8 -19.63 11.12 16.63
CA LEU A 8 -19.49 12.09 15.52
C LEU A 8 -20.83 12.64 15.02
N GLY A 9 -21.96 12.16 15.52
CA GLY A 9 -23.30 12.61 15.14
C GLY A 9 -23.79 13.92 15.79
N LYS A 10 -23.05 14.47 16.77
CA LYS A 10 -23.47 15.70 17.50
C LYS A 10 -22.61 16.95 17.24
N LYS A 11 -21.52 16.83 16.47
CA LYS A 11 -20.64 17.97 16.13
C LYS A 11 -20.92 18.58 14.75
N GLY A 12 -22.06 18.25 14.14
CA GLY A 12 -22.48 18.77 12.82
C GLY A 12 -23.37 20.02 12.85
N ARG A 13 -23.80 20.51 14.02
CA ARG A 13 -24.72 21.66 14.11
C ARG A 13 -24.05 23.01 14.35
N SER A 14 -22.76 23.04 14.67
CA SER A 14 -22.06 24.29 15.01
C SER A 14 -21.17 24.84 13.89
N PHE A 15 -21.03 24.14 12.75
CA PHE A 15 -20.29 24.67 11.60
C PHE A 15 -21.16 25.54 10.69
N ALA A 16 -22.48 25.34 10.72
CA ALA A 16 -23.44 26.17 9.98
C ALA A 16 -23.55 27.61 10.54
N ALA A 17 -23.10 27.85 11.77
CA ALA A 17 -23.20 29.16 12.41
C ALA A 17 -22.02 30.10 12.10
N ILE A 18 -20.91 29.62 11.55
CA ILE A 18 -19.71 30.44 11.32
C ILE A 18 -19.64 30.97 9.87
N HIS A 19 -20.50 30.50 8.96
CA HIS A 19 -20.48 30.90 7.55
C HIS A 19 -21.51 31.97 7.15
N HIS A 20 -22.33 32.47 8.09
CA HIS A 20 -23.43 33.38 7.76
C HIS A 20 -23.06 34.87 7.71
N GLU A 21 -21.85 35.25 8.11
CA GLU A 21 -21.47 36.67 8.23
C GLU A 21 -20.69 37.23 7.02
N TYR A 22 -20.28 36.39 6.06
CA TYR A 22 -19.43 36.82 4.92
C TYR A 22 -20.09 36.74 3.53
N LEU A 23 -21.35 36.33 3.42
CA LEU A 23 -22.02 36.20 2.12
C LEU A 23 -23.24 37.13 2.04
N PRO A 24 -23.16 38.26 1.30
CA PRO A 24 -24.31 39.14 1.11
C PRO A 24 -25.43 38.39 0.39
N SER A 25 -26.58 38.28 1.06
CA SER A 25 -27.78 37.53 0.62
C SER A 25 -28.41 38.05 -0.68
N ALA A 26 -27.98 39.21 -1.18
CA ALA A 26 -28.52 39.83 -2.39
C ALA A 26 -27.95 39.26 -3.71
N ARG A 27 -26.89 38.43 -3.67
CA ARG A 27 -26.20 37.97 -4.90
C ARG A 27 -26.82 36.73 -5.56
N TRP A 28 -27.71 36.01 -4.87
CA TRP A 28 -28.21 34.70 -5.32
C TRP A 28 -29.22 34.75 -6.48
N LYS A 29 -29.93 35.88 -6.68
CA LYS A 29 -30.93 36.02 -7.76
C LYS A 29 -30.34 35.92 -9.17
N ASN A 30 -29.04 36.20 -9.34
CA ASN A 30 -28.37 36.21 -10.64
C ASN A 30 -27.63 34.89 -10.99
N TYR A 31 -27.52 33.92 -10.08
CA TYR A 31 -26.86 32.64 -10.37
C TYR A 31 -27.72 31.67 -11.18
N SER A 32 -29.04 31.88 -11.25
CA SER A 32 -29.94 31.08 -12.08
C SER A 32 -29.63 31.22 -13.58
N ALA A 33 -29.16 32.39 -14.01
CA ALA A 33 -28.68 32.63 -15.38
C ALA A 33 -27.31 31.97 -15.64
N ALA A 34 -26.39 32.02 -14.68
CA ALA A 34 -25.10 31.33 -14.77
C ALA A 34 -25.25 29.81 -14.83
N ARG A 35 -26.24 29.24 -14.13
CA ARG A 35 -26.53 27.79 -14.10
C ARG A 35 -26.91 27.21 -15.46
N ARG A 36 -27.52 28.00 -16.36
CA ARG A 36 -27.92 27.55 -17.71
C ARG A 36 -26.72 27.25 -18.61
N ASN A 37 -25.58 27.92 -18.41
CA ASN A 37 -24.36 27.72 -19.21
C ASN A 37 -23.29 26.89 -18.47
N LEU A 38 -23.53 26.52 -17.22
CA LEU A 38 -22.63 25.70 -16.41
C LEU A 38 -22.44 24.29 -16.97
N GLY A 39 -23.39 23.78 -17.77
CA GLY A 39 -23.26 22.50 -18.48
C GLY A 39 -22.13 22.48 -19.51
N ALA A 40 -21.83 23.63 -20.15
CA ALA A 40 -20.70 23.76 -21.07
C ALA A 40 -19.37 23.91 -20.34
N LEU A 41 -19.39 24.48 -19.12
CA LEU A 41 -18.20 24.65 -18.28
C LEU A 41 -17.79 23.35 -17.56
N PHE A 42 -18.76 22.48 -17.30
CA PHE A 42 -18.56 21.12 -16.77
C PHE A 42 -18.53 20.05 -17.86
N ASP A 43 -18.27 20.44 -19.12
CA ASP A 43 -17.94 19.46 -20.15
C ASP A 43 -16.61 18.80 -19.77
N HIS A 44 -16.73 17.58 -19.24
CA HIS A 44 -15.62 16.74 -18.79
C HIS A 44 -14.68 16.32 -19.93
N THR A 45 -14.94 16.73 -21.18
CA THR A 45 -14.04 16.46 -22.30
C THR A 45 -13.00 17.57 -22.48
N SER A 46 -13.20 18.74 -21.85
CA SER A 46 -12.35 19.93 -22.00
C SER A 46 -11.29 20.11 -20.91
N TYR A 47 -10.93 19.06 -20.16
CA TYR A 47 -9.73 19.11 -19.32
C TYR A 47 -8.52 19.25 -20.26
N PRO A 48 -7.70 20.30 -20.16
CA PRO A 48 -6.44 20.34 -20.90
C PRO A 48 -5.68 19.09 -20.47
N ARG A 49 -5.50 18.15 -21.41
CA ARG A 49 -4.58 17.03 -21.24
C ARG A 49 -3.28 17.69 -20.79
N TYR A 50 -2.83 17.43 -19.57
CA TYR A 50 -1.55 17.93 -19.10
C TYR A 50 -0.52 17.50 -20.15
N VAL A 51 -0.14 18.43 -21.03
CA VAL A 51 1.01 18.26 -21.91
C VAL A 51 2.14 18.26 -20.91
N THR A 52 2.58 17.09 -20.46
CA THR A 52 3.71 16.95 -19.56
C THR A 52 4.93 17.40 -20.34
N PRO A 53 5.44 18.62 -20.13
CA PRO A 53 6.70 19.01 -20.72
C PRO A 53 7.75 18.32 -19.85
N ASP A 54 8.72 17.68 -20.51
CA ASP A 54 9.90 17.11 -19.87
C ASP A 54 9.77 15.71 -19.25
N ASP A 55 10.68 14.84 -19.69
CA ASP A 55 11.00 13.53 -19.15
C ASP A 55 11.68 13.68 -17.78
N SER A 56 10.91 14.19 -16.81
CA SER A 56 11.29 14.33 -15.40
C SER A 56 11.31 12.97 -14.66
N ARG A 57 11.52 11.86 -15.38
CA ARG A 57 11.68 10.53 -14.78
C ARG A 57 13.00 10.45 -14.02
N SER A 58 12.95 9.95 -12.79
CA SER A 58 14.15 9.60 -12.02
C SER A 58 15.08 8.70 -12.85
N ARG A 59 16.40 8.88 -12.75
CA ARG A 59 17.39 8.02 -13.45
C ARG A 59 17.19 6.53 -13.13
N ILE A 60 16.69 6.23 -11.92
CA ILE A 60 16.40 4.87 -11.48
C ILE A 60 15.16 4.34 -12.20
N ALA A 61 14.11 5.17 -12.33
CA ALA A 61 12.90 4.80 -13.06
C ALA A 61 13.19 4.47 -14.54
N ARG A 62 14.04 5.28 -15.20
CA ARG A 62 14.47 5.02 -16.60
C ARG A 62 15.26 3.71 -16.76
N ARG A 63 16.03 3.29 -15.76
CA ARG A 63 16.77 2.03 -15.81
C ARG A 63 15.89 0.81 -15.55
N LEU A 64 14.92 0.93 -14.63
CA LEU A 64 14.01 -0.16 -14.28
C LEU A 64 12.91 -0.36 -15.32
N PHE A 65 12.43 0.74 -15.91
CA PHE A 65 11.34 0.74 -16.89
C PHE A 65 11.71 1.64 -18.08
N PRO A 66 12.51 1.14 -19.04
CA PRO A 66 12.90 1.91 -20.22
C PRO A 66 11.71 2.19 -21.16
N ASP A 67 10.72 1.29 -21.18
CA ASP A 67 9.58 1.33 -22.11
C ASP A 67 8.23 1.50 -21.38
N GLY A 68 7.23 2.06 -22.09
CA GLY A 68 5.86 2.23 -21.60
C GLY A 68 5.49 3.65 -21.18
N GLU A 69 4.19 3.94 -21.17
CA GLU A 69 3.67 5.22 -20.66
C GLU A 69 3.73 5.24 -19.13
N ASP A 70 3.96 6.41 -18.55
CA ASP A 70 3.98 6.51 -17.09
C ASP A 70 2.59 6.22 -16.53
N PRO A 71 2.50 5.30 -15.56
CA PRO A 71 1.23 4.95 -14.95
C PRO A 71 0.70 6.14 -14.14
N ASP A 72 -0.63 6.25 -14.08
CA ASP A 72 -1.31 7.30 -13.34
C ASP A 72 -0.84 7.27 -11.86
N PRO A 73 -0.32 8.41 -11.32
CA PRO A 73 0.31 8.48 -10.01
C PRO A 73 -0.51 7.88 -8.86
N ARG A 74 -1.85 7.90 -8.95
CA ARG A 74 -2.72 7.32 -7.90
C ARG A 74 -2.54 5.82 -7.74
N PHE A 75 -2.28 5.08 -8.82
CA PHE A 75 -2.11 3.63 -8.78
C PHE A 75 -0.71 3.25 -8.30
N THR A 76 0.30 4.00 -8.71
CA THR A 76 1.67 3.85 -8.20
C THR A 76 1.72 4.07 -6.68
N LEU A 77 1.11 5.14 -6.16
CA LEU A 77 1.01 5.41 -4.71
C LEU A 77 0.24 4.32 -3.93
N ALA A 78 -0.76 3.70 -4.54
CA ALA A 78 -1.46 2.57 -3.93
C ALA A 78 -0.57 1.31 -3.88
N ASN A 79 0.20 1.05 -4.93
CA ASN A 79 1.12 -0.09 -5.00
C ASN A 79 2.29 0.07 -4.01
N GLU A 80 2.81 1.29 -3.85
CA GLU A 80 3.84 1.61 -2.87
C GLU A 80 3.36 1.35 -1.44
N ARG A 81 2.14 1.76 -1.06
CA ARG A 81 1.60 1.49 0.29
C ARG A 81 1.52 0.00 0.61
N THR A 82 1.10 -0.81 -0.36
CA THR A 82 1.03 -2.26 -0.20
C THR A 82 2.41 -2.90 -0.17
N PHE A 83 3.39 -2.35 -0.90
CA PHE A 83 4.78 -2.77 -0.79
C PHE A 83 5.35 -2.45 0.61
N LEU A 84 5.18 -1.22 1.09
CA LEU A 84 5.72 -0.79 2.39
C LEU A 84 5.09 -1.53 3.57
N SER A 85 3.80 -1.88 3.49
CA SER A 85 3.17 -2.69 4.53
C SER A 85 3.75 -4.11 4.59
N TRP A 86 4.10 -4.69 3.44
CA TRP A 86 4.74 -6.01 3.37
C TRP A 86 6.20 -5.98 3.80
N ILE A 87 6.95 -4.92 3.47
CA ILE A 87 8.32 -4.76 3.95
C ILE A 87 8.35 -4.61 5.48
N ARG A 88 7.37 -3.92 6.06
CA ARG A 88 7.27 -3.82 7.51
C ARG A 88 7.14 -5.19 8.18
N THR A 89 6.28 -6.07 7.67
CA THR A 89 6.11 -7.40 8.25
C THR A 89 7.36 -8.25 8.02
N ALA A 90 7.98 -8.20 6.84
CA ALA A 90 9.26 -8.85 6.59
C ALA A 90 10.36 -8.44 7.58
N LEU A 91 10.51 -7.14 7.83
CA LEU A 91 11.51 -6.62 8.77
C LEU A 91 11.22 -7.05 10.21
N ALA A 92 9.94 -7.14 10.60
CA ALA A 92 9.57 -7.65 11.92
C ALA A 92 10.00 -9.12 12.10
N PHE A 93 9.86 -9.96 11.06
CA PHE A 93 10.33 -11.35 11.11
C PHE A 93 11.86 -11.44 11.18
N ILE A 94 12.58 -10.66 10.36
CA ILE A 94 14.05 -10.64 10.38
C ILE A 94 14.56 -10.17 11.75
N GLY A 95 14.01 -9.06 12.27
CA GLY A 95 14.35 -8.54 13.59
C GLY A 95 14.01 -9.53 14.71
N GLY A 96 12.89 -10.25 14.58
CA GLY A 96 12.50 -11.33 15.48
C GLY A 96 13.52 -12.48 15.49
N GLY A 97 13.99 -12.92 14.32
CA GLY A 97 15.03 -13.95 14.23
C GLY A 97 16.36 -13.52 14.87
N ILE A 98 16.77 -12.28 14.65
CA ILE A 98 17.97 -11.71 15.29
C ILE A 98 17.78 -11.64 16.82
N ALA A 99 16.61 -11.22 17.29
CA ALA A 99 16.30 -11.15 18.72
C ALA A 99 16.29 -12.54 19.38
N VAL A 100 15.74 -13.55 18.70
CA VAL A 100 15.78 -14.95 19.19
C VAL A 100 17.23 -15.43 19.30
N GLU A 101 18.08 -15.13 18.33
CA GLU A 101 19.50 -15.50 18.42
C GLU A 101 20.19 -14.79 19.59
N ALA A 102 19.95 -13.49 19.76
CA ALA A 102 20.65 -12.67 20.74
C ALA A 102 20.20 -12.89 22.20
N PHE A 103 18.90 -13.10 22.45
CA PHE A 103 18.36 -13.06 23.81
C PHE A 103 18.03 -14.43 24.40
N THR A 104 18.11 -15.51 23.63
CA THR A 104 17.59 -16.82 24.06
C THR A 104 18.68 -17.87 24.30
N SER A 105 19.94 -17.45 24.46
CA SER A 105 21.11 -18.32 24.66
C SER A 105 21.06 -19.16 25.94
N GLU A 106 20.42 -18.67 27.00
CA GLU A 106 20.34 -19.39 28.29
C GLU A 106 19.05 -20.22 28.43
N ILE A 107 18.07 -20.02 27.55
CA ILE A 107 16.73 -20.61 27.66
C ILE A 107 16.58 -21.80 26.70
N PHE A 108 17.20 -21.75 25.51
CA PHE A 108 17.07 -22.78 24.48
C PHE A 108 18.39 -23.48 24.18
N THR A 109 18.30 -24.74 23.75
CA THR A 109 19.45 -25.48 23.22
C THR A 109 19.99 -24.78 21.97
N SER A 110 21.31 -24.87 21.75
CA SER A 110 21.96 -24.16 20.63
C SER A 110 21.34 -24.51 19.27
N GLY A 111 20.91 -25.76 19.07
CA GLY A 111 20.27 -26.20 17.83
C GLY A 111 18.88 -25.61 17.62
N LEU A 112 18.04 -25.61 18.67
CA LEU A 112 16.68 -25.07 18.62
C LEU A 112 16.70 -23.57 18.34
N ARG A 113 17.51 -22.83 19.09
CA ARG A 113 17.67 -21.37 18.95
C ARG A 113 18.10 -20.98 17.54
N ALA A 114 19.18 -21.59 17.03
CA ALA A 114 19.68 -21.32 15.69
C ALA A 114 18.62 -21.62 14.61
N THR A 115 17.91 -22.74 14.76
CA THR A 115 16.85 -23.13 13.81
C THR A 115 15.72 -22.12 13.81
N LEU A 116 15.21 -21.71 14.98
CA LEU A 116 14.17 -20.68 15.09
C LEU A 116 14.60 -19.35 14.46
N SER A 117 15.82 -18.89 14.75
CA SER A 117 16.38 -17.66 14.18
C SER A 117 16.42 -17.73 12.65
N ILE A 118 16.94 -18.82 12.10
CA ILE A 118 17.03 -19.04 10.65
C ILE A 118 15.65 -19.05 10.00
N VAL A 119 14.69 -19.78 10.58
CA VAL A 119 13.33 -19.88 10.03
C VAL A 119 12.65 -18.51 9.97
N LEU A 120 12.75 -17.72 11.04
CA LEU A 120 12.21 -16.37 11.08
C LEU A 120 12.85 -15.46 10.02
N MET A 121 14.18 -15.53 9.86
CA MET A 121 14.90 -14.77 8.83
C MET A 121 14.48 -15.19 7.41
N VAL A 122 14.33 -16.49 7.15
CA VAL A 122 13.88 -17.02 5.84
C VAL A 122 12.46 -16.54 5.53
N ILE A 123 11.53 -16.60 6.48
CA ILE A 123 10.16 -16.10 6.29
C ILE A 123 10.19 -14.60 5.95
N GLY A 124 10.94 -13.81 6.71
CA GLY A 124 11.08 -12.38 6.46
C GLY A 124 11.68 -12.07 5.08
N PHE A 125 12.69 -12.83 4.67
CA PHE A 125 13.28 -12.71 3.33
C PHE A 125 12.29 -13.04 2.22
N ILE A 126 11.52 -14.13 2.35
CA ILE A 126 10.50 -14.53 1.36
C ILE A 126 9.42 -13.44 1.24
N LEU A 127 8.97 -12.86 2.36
CA LEU A 127 8.01 -11.76 2.35
C LEU A 127 8.56 -10.52 1.64
N ALA A 128 9.82 -10.15 1.89
CA ALA A 128 10.46 -9.01 1.24
C ALA A 128 10.63 -9.23 -0.28
N ALA A 129 11.14 -10.40 -0.68
CA ALA A 129 11.28 -10.77 -2.07
C ALA A 129 9.92 -10.79 -2.77
N GLY A 130 8.92 -11.41 -2.15
CA GLY A 130 7.54 -11.42 -2.65
C GLY A 130 7.00 -10.01 -2.86
N ALA A 131 7.17 -9.11 -1.89
CA ALA A 131 6.75 -7.72 -2.02
C ALA A 131 7.39 -7.03 -3.26
N ALA A 132 8.69 -7.22 -3.48
CA ALA A 132 9.42 -6.65 -4.61
C ALA A 132 8.96 -7.21 -5.97
N PHE A 133 8.81 -8.55 -6.07
CA PHE A 133 8.31 -9.19 -7.29
C PHE A 133 6.88 -8.74 -7.63
N ARG A 134 5.99 -8.67 -6.63
CA ARG A 134 4.61 -8.17 -6.82
C ARG A 134 4.62 -6.75 -7.33
N TRP A 135 5.40 -5.87 -6.69
CA TRP A 135 5.49 -4.47 -7.05
C TRP A 135 5.93 -4.29 -8.51
N HIS A 136 7.01 -4.97 -8.92
CA HIS A 136 7.55 -4.90 -10.28
C HIS A 136 6.56 -5.44 -11.33
N ARG A 137 5.90 -6.57 -11.04
CA ARG A 137 4.90 -7.17 -11.96
C ARG A 137 3.71 -6.26 -12.20
N ILE A 138 3.21 -5.58 -11.15
CA ILE A 138 2.07 -4.67 -11.26
C ILE A 138 2.50 -3.39 -11.99
N GLU A 139 3.65 -2.82 -11.65
CA GLU A 139 4.18 -1.61 -12.30
C GLU A 139 4.39 -1.82 -13.81
N SER A 140 5.00 -2.94 -14.21
CA SER A 140 5.17 -3.30 -15.62
C SER A 140 3.83 -3.49 -16.34
N ALA A 141 2.86 -4.17 -15.72
CA ALA A 141 1.54 -4.36 -16.33
C ALA A 141 0.77 -3.05 -16.53
N MET A 142 0.89 -2.10 -15.58
CA MET A 142 0.29 -0.77 -15.70
C MET A 142 0.93 0.05 -16.83
N ARG A 143 2.26 -0.02 -16.99
CA ARG A 143 3.00 0.68 -18.06
C ARG A 143 2.63 0.20 -19.47
N HIS A 144 2.34 -1.08 -19.63
CA HIS A 144 1.96 -1.67 -20.92
C HIS A 144 0.43 -1.74 -21.16
N LYS A 145 -0.39 -1.18 -20.27
CA LYS A 145 -1.88 -1.23 -20.33
C LYS A 145 -2.43 -2.65 -20.54
N THR A 146 -1.71 -3.65 -20.06
CA THR A 146 -2.10 -5.06 -20.16
C THR A 146 -3.03 -5.44 -19.01
N SER A 147 -3.87 -6.46 -19.22
CA SER A 147 -4.70 -7.04 -18.16
C SER A 147 -3.87 -7.37 -16.92
N LEU A 148 -4.41 -7.06 -15.72
CA LEU A 148 -3.70 -7.29 -14.46
C LEU A 148 -3.30 -8.77 -14.35
N PRO A 149 -2.01 -9.08 -14.15
CA PRO A 149 -1.55 -10.46 -14.04
C PRO A 149 -2.19 -11.12 -12.81
N LEU A 150 -2.62 -12.38 -12.98
CA LEU A 150 -3.16 -13.19 -11.89
C LEU A 150 -2.19 -13.18 -10.70
N PRO A 151 -2.67 -12.93 -9.46
CA PRO A 151 -1.82 -12.72 -8.30
C PRO A 151 -1.31 -14.06 -7.74
N LEU A 152 -0.50 -14.77 -8.52
CA LEU A 152 0.17 -16.04 -8.16
C LEU A 152 1.09 -15.90 -6.93
N ILE A 153 1.38 -14.67 -6.51
CA ILE A 153 2.19 -14.44 -5.31
C ILE A 153 1.44 -14.72 -4.01
N ILE A 154 0.10 -14.63 -4.03
CA ILE A 154 -0.74 -14.92 -2.88
C ILE A 154 -0.57 -16.39 -2.46
N PRO A 155 -0.79 -17.39 -3.34
CA PRO A 155 -0.61 -18.79 -2.94
C PRO A 155 0.84 -19.13 -2.57
N ILE A 156 1.84 -18.54 -3.23
CA ILE A 156 3.26 -18.80 -2.90
C ILE A 156 3.61 -18.31 -1.50
N VAL A 157 3.21 -17.09 -1.15
CA VAL A 157 3.48 -16.51 0.18
C VAL A 157 2.67 -17.21 1.26
N SER A 158 1.42 -17.58 0.98
CA SER A 158 0.61 -18.40 1.88
C SER A 158 1.25 -19.76 2.14
N LEU A 159 1.75 -20.43 1.09
CA LEU A 159 2.42 -21.72 1.21
C LEU A 159 3.74 -21.61 2.00
N ALA A 160 4.58 -20.62 1.67
CA ALA A 160 5.82 -20.37 2.40
C ALA A 160 5.57 -20.06 3.89
N SER A 161 4.52 -19.28 4.19
CA SER A 161 4.14 -18.98 5.58
C SER A 161 3.64 -20.24 6.31
N ALA A 162 2.85 -21.08 5.64
CA ALA A 162 2.38 -22.35 6.20
C ALA A 162 3.54 -23.32 6.47
N LEU A 163 4.49 -23.44 5.54
CA LEU A 163 5.69 -24.26 5.72
C LEU A 163 6.59 -23.72 6.85
N GLY A 164 6.78 -22.41 6.92
CA GLY A 164 7.52 -21.77 8.02
C GLY A 164 6.88 -22.03 9.38
N ALA A 165 5.55 -21.87 9.49
CA ALA A 165 4.81 -22.18 10.71
C ALA A 165 4.89 -23.68 11.07
N GLY A 166 4.76 -24.57 10.09
CA GLY A 166 4.89 -26.01 10.30
C GLY A 166 6.28 -26.40 10.81
N LEU A 167 7.34 -25.83 10.22
CA LEU A 167 8.71 -26.06 10.67
C LEU A 167 8.95 -25.54 12.09
N LEU A 168 8.44 -24.36 12.45
CA LEU A 168 8.50 -23.84 13.81
C LEU A 168 7.83 -24.79 14.82
N VAL A 169 6.67 -25.36 14.46
CA VAL A 169 5.96 -26.34 15.30
C VAL A 169 6.76 -27.64 15.46
N LEU A 170 7.34 -28.17 14.39
CA LEU A 170 8.16 -29.39 14.43
C LEU A 170 9.39 -29.23 15.34
N VAL A 171 10.05 -28.07 15.23
CA VAL A 171 11.19 -27.68 16.07
C VAL A 171 10.76 -27.58 17.53
N PHE A 172 9.65 -26.89 17.83
CA PHE A 172 9.11 -26.79 19.19
C PHE A 172 8.67 -28.13 19.80
N ALA A 173 8.16 -29.06 18.98
CA ALA A 173 7.75 -30.39 19.43
C ALA A 173 8.92 -31.33 19.73
N GLY A 174 10.17 -30.89 19.51
CA GLY A 174 11.38 -31.69 19.76
C GLY A 174 11.58 -32.84 18.76
N VAL A 175 10.95 -32.75 17.59
CA VAL A 175 11.04 -33.77 16.52
C VAL A 175 12.27 -33.54 15.65
N LEU A 176 12.81 -32.31 15.64
CA LEU A 176 14.04 -31.87 15.00
C LEU A 176 14.98 -31.26 16.05
#